data_AF-A5IXP5-F1
#
_entry.id   AF-A5IXP5-F1
#
_cell.length_a   1.000
_cell.length_b   1.000
_cell.length_c   1.000
_cell.angle_alpha   90.00
_cell.angle_beta   90.00
_cell.angle_gamma   90.00
#
_symmetry.space_group_name_H-M   'P 1'
#
loop_
_entity.id
_entity.type
_entity.pdbx_description
1 polymer ?
#
loop_
_entity_poly.entity_id
_entity_poly.type
_entity_poly.pdbx_seq_one_letter_code
_entity_poly.pdbx_strand_id
1 'polypeptide(L)'
;MKLKMNAEYFRNSFTWKKCMHFVAAALTILVVTLSLYFAKWQKEPDIYNSKRIAKDWTFIIGAALLAYSGLVFIFSTGFLFRAFRKNKNQKSNELAYKIEEENKKPASKERELKLKILREDLEKERQRLDENAAAKSYNFVLVILFILSIVLLITAWILTSVA
;
A
#
# COMPACT_ATOMS: atom_id res chain seq x y z
N MET A 1 16.95 17.18 -18.22
CA MET A 1 16.93 15.78 -17.73
C MET A 1 15.85 15.54 -16.65
N LYS A 2 15.74 16.38 -15.60
CA LYS A 2 14.70 16.27 -14.55
C LYS A 2 13.24 16.23 -15.05
N LEU A 3 12.88 17.02 -16.07
CA LEU A 3 11.52 17.04 -16.65
C LEU A 3 11.11 15.72 -17.34
N LYS A 4 12.05 15.04 -18.02
CA LYS A 4 11.77 13.75 -18.68
C LYS A 4 11.53 12.64 -17.65
N MET A 5 12.30 12.62 -16.55
CA MET A 5 12.04 11.73 -15.42
C MET A 5 10.62 11.94 -14.88
N ASN A 6 10.19 13.17 -14.61
CA ASN A 6 8.87 13.44 -14.01
C ASN A 6 7.71 12.94 -14.88
N ALA A 7 7.79 13.11 -16.21
CA ALA A 7 6.77 12.61 -17.13
C ALA A 7 6.70 11.07 -17.17
N GLU A 8 7.86 10.41 -17.12
CA GLU A 8 7.97 8.96 -17.10
C GLU A 8 7.47 8.37 -15.75
N TYR A 9 7.77 9.03 -14.64
CA TYR A 9 7.21 8.72 -13.32
C TYR A 9 5.68 8.84 -13.29
N PHE A 10 5.14 9.90 -13.89
CA PHE A 10 3.69 10.09 -13.97
C PHE A 10 3.05 8.98 -14.79
N ARG A 11 3.59 8.68 -15.99
CA ARG A 11 3.08 7.61 -16.85
C ARG A 11 3.13 6.23 -16.18
N ASN A 12 4.21 5.93 -15.45
CA ASN A 12 4.37 4.69 -14.69
C ASN A 12 3.48 4.62 -13.43
N SER A 13 2.84 5.72 -13.06
CA SER A 13 1.88 5.79 -11.96
C SER A 13 0.44 5.44 -12.37
N PHE A 14 0.11 5.47 -13.67
CA PHE A 14 -1.20 5.11 -14.22
C PHE A 14 -1.20 3.76 -14.93
N THR A 15 -0.47 2.78 -14.39
CA THR A 15 -0.59 1.40 -14.87
C THR A 15 -1.98 0.85 -14.53
N TRP A 16 -2.51 -0.05 -15.35
CA TRP A 16 -3.84 -0.65 -15.16
C TRP A 16 -4.06 -1.15 -13.72
N LYS A 17 -3.05 -1.82 -13.15
CA LYS A 17 -3.06 -2.32 -11.76
C LYS A 17 -3.25 -1.21 -10.72
N LYS A 18 -2.66 -0.03 -10.93
CA LYS A 18 -2.81 1.14 -10.04
C LYS A 18 -4.16 1.82 -10.26
N CYS A 19 -4.63 1.92 -11.51
CA CYS A 19 -5.94 2.50 -11.84
C CYS A 19 -7.12 1.65 -11.33
N MET A 20 -6.95 0.34 -11.13
CA MET A 20 -7.97 -0.51 -10.49
C MET A 20 -8.42 0.01 -9.12
N HIS A 21 -7.58 0.78 -8.40
CA HIS A 21 -7.99 1.40 -7.14
C HIS A 21 -9.09 2.44 -7.32
N PHE A 22 -9.13 3.17 -8.44
CA PHE A 22 -10.24 4.08 -8.75
C PHE A 22 -11.54 3.31 -8.99
N VAL A 23 -11.48 2.20 -9.71
CA VAL A 23 -12.65 1.34 -9.97
C VAL A 23 -13.18 0.76 -8.66
N ALA A 24 -12.30 0.22 -7.82
CA ALA A 24 -12.68 -0.31 -6.51
C ALA A 24 -13.27 0.79 -5.60
N ALA A 25 -12.68 1.99 -5.60
CA ALA A 25 -13.21 3.13 -4.86
C ALA A 25 -14.60 3.55 -5.37
N ALA A 26 -14.79 3.64 -6.69
CA ALA A 26 -16.08 3.97 -7.31
C ALA A 26 -17.16 2.93 -6.98
N LEU A 27 -16.83 1.64 -7.04
CA LEU A 27 -17.74 0.56 -6.63
C LEU A 27 -18.10 0.66 -5.15
N THR A 28 -17.13 0.96 -4.29
CA THR A 28 -17.36 1.14 -2.85
C THR A 28 -18.33 2.30 -2.59
N ILE A 29 -18.11 3.43 -3.26
CA ILE A 29 -18.99 4.60 -3.19
C ILE A 29 -20.40 4.24 -3.65
N LEU A 30 -20.52 3.54 -4.78
CA LEU A 30 -21.81 3.13 -5.33
C LEU A 30 -22.58 2.24 -4.34
N VAL A 31 -21.93 1.20 -3.81
CA VAL A 31 -22.54 0.26 -2.85
C VAL A 31 -22.99 0.98 -1.59
N VAL A 32 -22.13 1.82 -1.01
CA VAL A 32 -22.45 2.57 0.21
C VAL A 32 -23.59 3.56 -0.03
N THR A 33 -23.57 4.27 -1.17
CA THR A 33 -24.63 5.23 -1.53
C THR A 33 -25.98 4.54 -1.72
N LEU A 34 -26.02 3.44 -2.48
CA LEU A 34 -27.26 2.67 -2.68
C LEU A 34 -27.77 2.08 -1.37
N SER A 35 -26.87 1.58 -0.53
CA SER A 35 -27.23 1.06 0.79
C SER A 35 -27.88 2.14 1.65
N LEU A 36 -27.31 3.34 1.72
CA LEU A 36 -27.89 4.46 2.46
C LEU A 36 -29.23 4.92 1.89
N TYR A 37 -29.32 4.99 0.56
CA TYR A 37 -30.54 5.40 -0.13
C TYR A 37 -31.72 4.48 0.22
N PHE A 38 -31.56 3.16 0.02
CA PHE A 38 -32.62 2.18 0.26
C PHE A 38 -32.85 1.88 1.75
N ALA A 39 -31.80 1.93 2.59
CA ALA A 39 -31.94 1.60 4.00
C ALA A 39 -32.50 2.75 4.84
N LYS A 40 -32.19 4.01 4.49
CA LYS A 40 -32.54 5.19 5.30
C LYS A 40 -33.25 6.29 4.52
N TRP A 41 -32.62 6.86 3.49
CA TRP A 41 -33.12 8.11 2.90
C TRP A 41 -34.49 7.99 2.24
N GLN A 42 -34.80 6.83 1.64
CA GLN A 42 -36.11 6.58 1.05
C GLN A 42 -37.20 6.35 2.12
N LYS A 43 -36.83 5.81 3.29
CA LYS A 43 -37.79 5.39 4.32
C LYS A 43 -38.17 6.50 5.29
N GLU A 44 -37.31 7.49 5.45
CA GLU A 44 -37.47 8.58 6.42
C GLU A 44 -37.33 9.97 5.75
N PRO A 45 -38.19 10.32 4.77
CA PRO A 45 -38.07 11.56 4.00
C PRO A 45 -38.18 12.82 4.88
N ASP A 46 -38.95 12.76 5.97
CA ASP A 46 -39.14 13.89 6.90
C ASP A 46 -37.88 14.20 7.73
N ILE A 47 -37.02 13.19 7.92
CA ILE A 47 -35.80 13.25 8.72
C ILE A 47 -34.59 13.60 7.85
N TYR A 48 -34.61 13.19 6.59
CA TYR A 48 -33.53 13.33 5.62
C TYR A 48 -33.84 14.38 4.55
N ASN A 49 -33.67 15.64 4.92
CA ASN A 49 -33.66 16.75 3.97
C ASN A 49 -32.38 16.78 3.12
N SER A 50 -32.38 17.53 2.02
CA SER A 50 -31.26 17.61 1.07
C SER A 50 -29.93 18.01 1.74
N LYS A 51 -29.97 18.89 2.76
CA LYS A 51 -28.78 19.31 3.51
C LYS A 51 -28.19 18.16 4.35
N ARG A 52 -29.04 17.41 5.05
CA ARG A 52 -28.64 16.26 5.85
C ARG A 52 -28.10 15.12 4.99
N ILE A 53 -28.76 14.85 3.86
CA ILE A 53 -28.29 13.89 2.86
C ILE A 53 -26.88 14.27 2.38
N ALA A 54 -26.67 15.52 1.99
CA ALA A 54 -25.36 15.99 1.53
C ALA A 54 -24.28 15.85 2.62
N LYS A 55 -24.58 16.22 3.87
CA LYS A 55 -23.67 16.06 5.01
C LYS A 55 -23.30 14.60 5.25
N ASP A 56 -24.29 13.73 5.43
CA ASP A 56 -24.07 12.32 5.77
C ASP A 56 -23.35 11.59 4.61
N TRP A 57 -23.72 11.87 3.37
CA TRP A 57 -23.08 11.30 2.19
C TRP A 57 -21.60 11.68 2.08
N THR A 58 -21.31 12.97 2.23
CA THR A 58 -19.94 13.50 2.14
C THR A 58 -19.06 12.92 3.25
N PHE A 59 -19.59 12.84 4.47
CA PHE A 59 -18.88 12.24 5.59
C PHE A 59 -18.60 10.75 5.37
N ILE A 60 -19.63 9.98 5.02
CA ILE A 60 -19.52 8.52 4.90
C ILE A 60 -18.58 8.14 3.75
N ILE A 61 -18.64 8.84 2.61
CA ILE A 61 -17.71 8.58 1.50
C ILE A 61 -16.29 8.99 1.87
N GLY A 62 -16.10 10.15 2.50
CA GLY A 62 -14.79 10.58 2.98
C GLY A 62 -14.17 9.53 3.90
N ALA A 63 -14.95 9.02 4.87
CA ALA A 63 -14.53 7.97 5.78
C ALA A 63 -14.24 6.64 5.05
N ALA A 64 -15.08 6.23 4.10
CA ALA A 64 -14.88 5.00 3.34
C ALA A 64 -13.61 5.04 2.48
N LEU A 65 -13.33 6.17 1.80
CA LEU A 65 -12.10 6.37 1.03
C LEU A 65 -10.86 6.41 1.91
N LEU A 66 -10.95 7.04 3.08
CA LEU A 66 -9.87 7.08 4.06
C LEU A 66 -9.56 5.66 4.57
N ALA A 67 -10.59 4.90 4.95
CA ALA A 67 -10.45 3.52 5.39
C ALA A 67 -9.85 2.63 4.29
N TYR A 68 -10.33 2.76 3.05
CA TYR A 68 -9.81 2.02 1.91
C TYR A 68 -8.33 2.31 1.65
N SER A 69 -7.97 3.60 1.54
CA SER A 69 -6.57 3.99 1.30
C SER A 69 -5.66 3.59 2.47
N GLY A 70 -6.12 3.71 3.72
CA GLY A 70 -5.43 3.25 4.91
C GLY A 70 -5.19 1.74 4.92
N LEU A 71 -6.22 0.93 4.61
CA LEU A 71 -6.09 -0.52 4.52
C LEU A 71 -5.07 -0.93 3.45
N VAL A 72 -5.19 -0.38 2.24
CA VAL A 72 -4.25 -0.68 1.15
C VAL A 72 -2.82 -0.28 1.54
N PHE A 73 -2.63 0.84 2.25
CA PHE A 73 -1.34 1.23 2.78
C PHE A 73 -0.79 0.22 3.80
N ILE A 74 -1.60 -0.24 4.75
CA ILE A 74 -1.22 -1.26 5.74
C ILE A 74 -0.85 -2.60 5.05
N PHE A 75 -1.62 -3.01 4.04
CA PHE A 75 -1.31 -4.22 3.26
C PHE A 75 -0.01 -4.06 2.45
N SER A 76 0.19 -2.94 1.78
CA SER A 76 1.40 -2.68 0.96
C SER A 76 2.68 -2.54 1.79
N THR A 77 2.58 -2.06 3.04
CA THR A 77 3.71 -2.05 3.98
C THR A 77 4.08 -3.46 4.45
N GLY A 78 3.21 -4.45 4.20
CA GLY A 78 3.35 -5.84 4.59
C GLY A 78 3.16 -6.03 6.09
N PHE A 79 2.48 -5.10 6.78
CA PHE A 79 2.33 -5.11 8.23
C PHE A 79 1.72 -6.42 8.74
N LEU A 80 0.60 -6.85 8.14
CA LEU A 80 -0.05 -8.13 8.44
C LEU A 80 0.85 -9.34 8.15
N PHE A 81 1.63 -9.28 7.07
CA PHE A 81 2.53 -10.36 6.73
C PHE A 81 3.78 -10.40 7.61
N ARG A 82 4.25 -9.28 8.17
CA ARG A 82 5.41 -9.27 9.10
C ARG A 82 5.15 -10.06 10.37
N ALA A 83 3.91 -10.09 10.86
CA ALA A 83 3.54 -10.89 12.03
C ALA A 83 3.61 -12.41 11.77
N PHE A 84 3.43 -12.84 10.51
CA PHE A 84 3.43 -14.26 10.10
C PHE A 84 4.64 -14.67 9.26
N ARG A 85 5.58 -13.76 8.96
CA ARG A 85 6.74 -14.08 8.11
C ARG A 85 7.84 -14.72 8.95
N LYS A 86 8.25 -15.94 8.57
CA LYS A 86 9.55 -16.50 8.95
C LYS A 86 10.64 -15.46 8.60
N ASN A 87 11.59 -15.27 9.52
CA ASN A 87 12.56 -14.18 9.52
C ASN A 87 13.10 -13.91 8.10
N LYS A 88 12.83 -12.72 7.54
CA LYS A 88 13.19 -12.36 6.14
C LYS A 88 14.68 -12.54 5.86
N ASN A 89 15.49 -12.54 6.91
CA ASN A 89 16.94 -12.70 6.87
C ASN A 89 17.41 -14.14 7.17
N GLN A 90 16.51 -15.11 7.34
CA GLN A 90 16.90 -16.47 7.76
C GLN A 90 17.92 -17.10 6.81
N LYS A 91 17.70 -17.01 5.50
CA LYS A 91 18.63 -17.54 4.49
C LYS A 91 19.96 -16.78 4.44
N SER A 92 19.91 -15.45 4.61
CA SER A 92 21.12 -14.61 4.72
C SER A 92 21.94 -14.95 5.97
N ASN A 93 21.27 -15.15 7.10
CA ASN A 93 21.88 -15.55 8.37
C ASN A 93 22.45 -16.98 8.28
N GLU A 94 21.77 -17.90 7.61
CA GLU A 94 22.25 -19.27 7.37
C GLU A 94 23.51 -19.27 6.48
N LEU A 95 23.52 -18.47 5.41
CA LEU A 95 24.70 -18.31 4.56
C LEU A 95 25.87 -17.67 5.32
N ALA A 96 25.61 -16.65 6.14
CA ALA A 96 26.62 -16.03 6.99
C ALA A 96 27.22 -17.03 8.00
N TYR A 97 26.38 -17.85 8.61
CA TYR A 97 26.81 -18.92 9.53
C TYR A 97 27.68 -19.96 8.82
N LYS A 98 27.28 -20.43 7.63
CA LYS A 98 28.07 -21.37 6.82
C LYS A 98 29.44 -20.81 6.43
N ILE A 99 29.52 -19.51 6.12
CA ILE A 99 30.81 -18.83 5.86
C ILE A 99 31.68 -18.83 7.12
N GLU A 100 31.11 -18.56 8.29
CA GLU A 100 31.85 -18.56 9.54
C GLU A 100 32.35 -19.96 9.92
N GLU A 101 31.53 -20.99 9.71
CA GLU A 101 31.89 -22.39 9.93
C GLU A 101 33.00 -22.85 8.98
N GLU A 102 32.91 -22.49 7.69
CA GLU A 102 33.94 -22.81 6.70
C GLU A 102 35.24 -22.03 6.96
N ASN A 103 35.18 -20.86 7.63
CA ASN A 103 36.36 -20.11 8.04
C ASN A 103 37.13 -20.74 9.21
N LYS A 104 36.47 -21.56 10.04
CA LYS A 104 37.08 -22.27 11.17
C LYS A 104 37.87 -23.51 10.73
N LYS A 105 37.67 -23.99 9.50
CA LYS A 105 38.36 -25.15 8.93
C LYS A 105 39.79 -24.79 8.47
N PRO A 106 40.74 -25.73 8.48
CA PRO A 106 42.10 -25.49 7.98
C PRO A 106 42.11 -25.02 6.52
N ALA A 107 43.11 -24.21 6.16
CA ALA A 107 43.21 -23.63 4.82
C ALA A 107 43.45 -24.72 3.76
N SER A 108 42.56 -24.81 2.78
CA SER A 108 42.67 -25.70 1.63
C SER A 108 42.11 -25.03 0.37
N LYS A 109 42.54 -25.47 -0.81
CA LYS A 109 41.99 -24.97 -2.09
C LYS A 109 40.48 -25.23 -2.20
N GLU A 110 40.00 -26.34 -1.63
CA GLU A 110 38.56 -26.66 -1.60
C GLU A 110 37.78 -25.69 -0.70
N ARG A 111 38.36 -25.31 0.45
CA ARG A 111 37.79 -24.31 1.36
C ARG A 111 37.67 -22.95 0.68
N GLU A 112 38.71 -22.49 -0.02
CA GLU A 112 38.69 -21.21 -0.74
C GLU A 112 37.60 -21.19 -1.82
N LEU A 113 37.43 -22.29 -2.56
CA LEU A 113 36.40 -22.41 -3.59
C LEU A 113 34.99 -22.37 -2.96
N LYS A 114 34.76 -23.10 -1.87
CA LYS A 114 33.49 -23.09 -1.12
C LYS A 114 33.17 -21.72 -0.54
N LEU A 115 34.15 -21.04 0.03
CA LEU A 115 33.98 -19.68 0.56
C LEU A 115 33.62 -18.68 -0.55
N LYS A 116 34.22 -18.81 -1.73
CA LYS A 116 33.89 -17.97 -2.89
C LYS A 116 32.43 -18.14 -3.30
N ILE A 117 31.97 -19.38 -3.44
CA ILE A 117 30.57 -19.71 -3.81
C ILE A 117 29.60 -19.16 -2.75
N LEU A 118 29.86 -19.39 -1.47
CA LEU A 118 28.98 -18.93 -0.39
C LEU A 118 28.88 -17.39 -0.33
N ARG A 119 29.98 -16.68 -0.61
CA ARG A 119 29.98 -15.21 -0.70
C ARG A 119 29.18 -14.71 -1.89
N GLU A 120 29.34 -15.32 -3.05
CA GLU A 120 28.56 -14.99 -4.26
C GLU A 120 27.06 -15.22 -4.03
N ASP A 121 26.68 -16.31 -3.36
CA ASP A 121 25.28 -16.60 -3.03
C ASP A 121 24.69 -15.63 -2.02
N LEU A 122 25.48 -15.20 -1.03
CA LEU A 122 25.07 -14.18 -0.06
C LEU A 122 24.87 -12.82 -0.74
N GLU A 123 25.74 -12.45 -1.67
CA GLU A 123 25.63 -11.21 -2.43
C GLU A 123 24.39 -11.22 -3.35
N LYS A 124 24.14 -12.33 -4.05
CA LYS A 124 22.90 -12.52 -4.84
C LYS A 124 21.65 -12.42 -3.97
N GLU A 125 21.66 -12.98 -2.77
CA GLU A 125 20.51 -12.91 -1.87
C GLU A 125 20.29 -11.48 -1.34
N ARG A 126 21.37 -10.72 -1.07
CA ARG A 126 21.29 -9.29 -0.72
C ARG A 126 20.72 -8.47 -1.88
N GLN A 127 21.22 -8.66 -3.10
CA GLN A 127 20.69 -7.99 -4.29
C GLN A 127 19.21 -8.27 -4.48
N ARG A 128 18.76 -9.53 -4.32
CA ARG A 128 17.33 -9.88 -4.35
C ARG A 128 16.53 -9.16 -3.26
N LEU A 129 17.07 -9.02 -2.06
CA LEU A 129 16.39 -8.32 -0.97
C LEU A 129 16.26 -6.81 -1.26
N ASP A 130 17.29 -6.22 -1.87
CA ASP A 130 17.33 -4.81 -2.25
C ASP A 130 16.44 -4.51 -3.45
N GLU A 131 16.44 -5.36 -4.48
CA GLU A 131 15.52 -5.27 -5.63
C GLU A 131 14.05 -5.36 -5.17
N ASN A 132 13.74 -6.28 -4.25
CA ASN A 132 12.40 -6.40 -3.68
C ASN A 132 12.03 -5.21 -2.77
N ALA A 133 13.00 -4.53 -2.17
CA ALA A 133 12.78 -3.31 -1.40
C ALA A 133 12.56 -2.09 -2.31
N ALA A 134 13.37 -1.97 -3.38
CA ALA A 134 13.25 -0.92 -4.40
C ALA A 134 11.95 -1.05 -5.22
N ALA A 135 11.45 -2.28 -5.41
CA ALA A 135 10.19 -2.56 -6.10
C ALA A 135 8.93 -2.12 -5.32
N LYS A 136 9.04 -1.58 -4.09
CA LYS A 136 7.94 -0.89 -3.42
C LYS A 136 7.68 0.47 -4.10
N SER A 137 7.09 0.38 -5.29
CA SER A 137 6.66 1.49 -6.13
C SER A 137 5.69 2.40 -5.38
N TYR A 138 6.04 3.67 -5.26
CA TYR A 138 5.11 4.74 -4.88
C TYR A 138 3.83 4.67 -5.74
N ASN A 139 2.67 4.71 -5.08
CA ASN A 139 1.37 4.60 -5.74
C ASN A 139 0.63 5.93 -5.67
N PHE A 140 0.87 6.79 -6.66
CA PHE A 140 0.28 8.13 -6.76
C PHE A 140 -1.25 8.13 -6.74
N VAL A 141 -1.89 7.09 -7.30
CA VAL A 141 -3.36 6.94 -7.27
C VAL A 141 -3.89 6.88 -5.85
N LEU A 142 -3.22 6.14 -4.96
CA LEU A 142 -3.64 6.06 -3.54
C LEU A 142 -3.47 7.41 -2.84
N VAL A 143 -2.45 8.18 -3.21
CA VAL A 143 -2.24 9.53 -2.67
C VAL A 143 -3.37 10.47 -3.10
N ILE A 144 -3.81 10.40 -4.36
CA ILE A 144 -4.98 11.16 -4.83
C ILE A 144 -6.23 10.76 -4.03
N LEU A 145 -6.50 9.46 -3.88
CA LEU A 145 -7.66 8.98 -3.12
C LEU A 145 -7.61 9.43 -1.65
N PHE A 146 -6.43 9.44 -1.05
CA PHE A 146 -6.22 9.92 0.31
C PHE A 146 -6.48 11.43 0.42
N ILE A 147 -5.94 12.25 -0.49
CA ILE A 147 -6.21 13.69 -0.51
C ILE A 147 -7.71 13.97 -0.69
N LEU A 148 -8.37 13.28 -1.63
CA LEU A 148 -9.82 13.40 -1.83
C LEU A 148 -10.60 13.04 -0.57
N SER A 149 -10.19 11.99 0.15
CA SER A 149 -10.82 11.60 1.41
C SER A 149 -10.74 12.70 2.46
N ILE A 150 -9.58 13.37 2.60
CA ILE A 150 -9.39 14.47 3.53
C ILE A 150 -10.27 15.67 3.13
N VAL A 151 -10.30 16.02 1.85
CA VAL A 151 -11.14 17.12 1.34
C VAL A 151 -12.62 16.86 1.63
N LEU A 152 -13.09 15.62 1.41
CA LEU A 152 -14.48 15.24 1.73
C LEU A 152 -14.76 15.31 3.23
N LEU A 153 -13.84 14.87 4.09
CA LEU A 153 -14.03 14.97 5.54
C LEU A 153 -14.04 16.42 6.04
N ILE A 154 -13.18 17.28 5.48
CA ILE A 154 -13.17 18.72 5.79
C ILE A 154 -14.49 19.36 5.34
N THR A 155 -14.94 19.07 4.12
CA THR A 155 -16.22 19.61 3.62
C THR A 155 -17.42 19.11 4.42
N ALA A 156 -17.42 17.85 4.86
CA ALA A 156 -18.44 17.32 5.76
C ALA A 156 -18.44 18.03 7.13
N TRP A 157 -17.26 18.36 7.66
CA TRP A 157 -17.12 19.12 8.90
C TRP A 157 -17.66 20.55 8.74
N ILE A 158 -17.35 21.23 7.63
CA ILE A 158 -17.90 22.55 7.30
C ILE A 158 -19.42 22.49 7.13
N LEU A 159 -19.95 21.47 6.44
CA LEU A 159 -21.39 21.27 6.30
C LEU A 159 -22.07 21.00 7.65
N THR A 160 -21.33 20.51 8.64
CA THR A 160 -21.82 20.31 10.00
C THR A 160 -21.92 21.62 10.79
N SER A 161 -21.08 22.61 10.49
CA SER A 161 -21.13 23.92 11.18
C SER A 161 -22.11 24.90 10.54
N VAL A 162 -22.54 24.65 9.29
CA VAL A 162 -23.46 25.52 8.53
C VAL A 162 -24.91 24.98 8.52
N ALA A 163 -25.14 23.73 8.94
CA ALA A 163 -26.45 23.07 8.99
C ALA A 163 -26.99 22.99 10.43
#